data_AF-A0A257JSV2-F1
#
_entry.id   AF-A0A257JSV2-F1
#
_cell.length_a   1.000
_cell.length_b   1.000
_cell.length_c   1.000
_cell.angle_alpha   90.00
_cell.angle_beta   90.00
_cell.angle_gamma   90.00
#
_symmetry.space_group_name_H-M   'P 1'
#
loop_
_entity.id
_entity.type
_entity.pdbx_description
1 polymer ?
#
loop_
_entity_poly.entity_id
_entity_poly.type
_entity_poly.pdbx_seq_one_letter_code
_entity_poly.pdbx_strand_id
1 'polypeptide(L)'
;GRIDCSDGQVLHAWCLQGLGLAWRSTWEVEHDLATGRLQSVLEAYAAPPNGIYAVVPQRKHLPLRVRLWIDYLKHHYGDTAYWRGAPPA
;
A
#
# COMPACT_ATOMS: atom_id res chain seq x y z
N GLY A 1 6.08 -20.57 19.15
CA GLY A 1 6.87 -19.49 19.78
C GLY A 1 6.34 -18.15 19.34
N ARG A 2 6.67 -17.06 20.02
CA ARG A 2 6.37 -15.70 19.52
C ARG A 2 7.23 -15.45 18.29
N ILE A 3 6.61 -14.97 17.21
CA ILE A 3 7.28 -14.57 15.97
C ILE A 3 7.17 -13.05 15.83
N ASP A 4 8.27 -12.41 15.47
CA ASP A 4 8.34 -10.97 15.21
C ASP A 4 9.26 -10.69 14.03
N CYS A 5 8.94 -9.65 13.26
CA CYS A 5 9.71 -9.24 12.09
C CYS A 5 9.43 -7.76 11.78
N SER A 6 10.41 -7.06 11.24
CA SER A 6 10.26 -5.70 10.72
C SER A 6 10.04 -5.65 9.20
N ASP A 7 10.08 -6.81 8.53
CA ASP A 7 9.87 -6.92 7.08
C ASP A 7 8.40 -7.18 6.76
N GLY A 8 7.82 -6.31 5.94
CA GLY A 8 6.40 -6.41 5.58
C GLY A 8 6.03 -7.62 4.74
N GLN A 9 6.93 -8.11 3.88
CA GLN A 9 6.69 -9.27 3.03
C GLN A 9 6.69 -10.56 3.86
N VAL A 10 7.55 -10.63 4.88
CA VAL A 10 7.56 -11.76 5.82
C VAL A 10 6.24 -11.81 6.60
N LEU A 11 5.78 -10.67 7.11
CA LEU A 11 4.50 -10.59 7.84
C LEU A 11 3.31 -11.00 6.95
N HIS A 12 3.31 -10.58 5.67
CA HIS A 12 2.30 -10.98 4.70
C HIS A 12 2.29 -12.50 4.43
N ALA A 13 3.47 -13.09 4.20
CA ALA A 13 3.61 -14.53 4.00
C ALA A 13 3.12 -15.33 5.22
N TRP A 14 3.38 -14.84 6.44
CA TRP A 14 2.87 -15.46 7.67
C TRP A 14 1.35 -15.39 7.78
N CYS A 15 0.72 -14.28 7.40
CA CYS A 15 -0.74 -14.18 7.35
C CYS A 15 -1.35 -15.17 6.36
N LEU A 16 -0.76 -15.31 5.17
CA LEU A 16 -1.20 -16.30 4.17
C LEU A 16 -1.06 -17.75 4.67
N GLN A 17 -0.13 -18.02 5.58
CA GLN A 17 0.04 -19.31 6.23
C GLN A 17 -0.86 -19.51 7.47
N GLY A 18 -1.67 -18.52 7.83
CA GLY A 18 -2.56 -18.58 9.00
C GLY A 18 -1.82 -18.40 10.34
N LEU A 19 -0.63 -17.81 10.35
CA LEU A 19 0.19 -17.63 11.55
C LEU A 19 -0.19 -16.39 12.38
N GLY A 20 -1.16 -15.59 11.92
CA GLY A 20 -1.69 -14.45 12.68
C GLY A 20 -2.26 -13.33 11.81
N LEU A 21 -2.42 -12.16 12.43
CA LEU A 21 -2.90 -10.93 11.81
C LEU A 21 -1.73 -9.98 11.53
N ALA A 22 -1.80 -9.24 10.42
CA ALA A 22 -0.86 -8.18 10.09
C ALA A 22 -1.60 -6.94 9.59
N TRP A 23 -1.11 -5.77 9.98
CA TRP A 23 -1.61 -4.50 9.45
C TRP A 23 -0.86 -4.17 8.16
N ARG A 24 -1.58 -4.13 7.03
CA ARG A 24 -1.03 -3.97 5.67
C ARG A 24 -1.73 -2.83 4.93
N SER A 25 -1.06 -2.31 3.91
CA SER A 25 -1.69 -1.37 2.98
C SER A 25 -2.58 -2.14 2.01
N THR A 26 -3.80 -1.64 1.74
CA THR A 26 -4.77 -2.31 0.87
C THR A 26 -4.19 -2.60 -0.52
N TRP A 27 -3.41 -1.68 -1.09
CA TRP A 27 -2.79 -1.85 -2.41
C TRP A 27 -1.80 -3.02 -2.50
N GLU A 28 -1.21 -3.46 -1.38
CA GLU A 28 -0.30 -4.61 -1.37
C GLU A 28 -1.05 -5.93 -1.32
N VAL A 29 -2.23 -5.96 -0.70
CA VAL A 29 -2.97 -7.19 -0.39
C VAL A 29 -4.30 -7.29 -1.14
N GLU A 30 -4.61 -6.34 -2.01
CA GLU A 30 -5.89 -6.27 -2.73
C GLU A 30 -6.21 -7.56 -3.48
N HIS A 31 -5.23 -8.12 -4.20
CA HIS A 31 -5.40 -9.39 -4.90
C HIS A 31 -5.76 -10.55 -3.96
N ASP A 32 -5.16 -10.57 -2.77
CA ASP A 32 -5.35 -11.64 -1.79
C ASP A 32 -6.69 -11.52 -1.07
N LEU A 33 -7.13 -10.28 -0.85
CA LEU A 33 -8.48 -9.99 -0.37
C LEU A 33 -9.52 -10.37 -1.43
N ALA A 34 -9.29 -10.01 -2.69
CA ALA A 34 -10.21 -10.30 -3.80
C ALA A 34 -10.34 -11.81 -4.08
N THR A 35 -9.25 -12.56 -3.91
CA THR A 35 -9.23 -14.03 -4.08
C THR A 35 -9.62 -14.79 -2.81
N GLY A 36 -9.92 -14.09 -1.70
CA GLY A 36 -10.31 -14.69 -0.44
C GLY A 36 -9.18 -15.42 0.31
N ARG A 37 -7.93 -15.24 -0.09
CA ARG A 37 -6.76 -15.78 0.63
C ARG A 37 -6.50 -15.03 1.92
N LEU A 38 -6.86 -13.75 1.95
CA LEU A 38 -6.85 -12.90 3.14
C LEU A 38 -8.25 -12.37 3.40
N GLN A 39 -8.52 -12.04 4.67
CA GLN A 39 -9.75 -11.39 5.10
C GLN A 39 -9.41 -10.13 5.89
N SER A 40 -10.09 -9.04 5.54
CA SER A 40 -10.05 -7.79 6.32
C SER A 40 -10.77 -8.00 7.65
N VAL A 41 -10.16 -7.54 8.74
CA VAL A 41 -10.70 -7.63 10.10
C VAL A 41 -10.49 -6.32 10.83
N LEU A 42 -11.30 -6.08 11.87
CA LEU A 42 -11.21 -4.88 12.72
C LEU A 42 -11.37 -3.55 11.95
N GLU A 43 -12.17 -3.52 10.89
CA GLU A 43 -12.36 -2.31 10.05
C GLU A 43 -12.86 -1.09 10.84
N ALA A 44 -13.65 -1.33 11.89
CA ALA A 44 -14.11 -0.27 12.81
C ALA A 44 -12.97 0.43 13.56
N TYR A 45 -11.77 -0.16 13.56
CA TYR A 45 -10.56 0.36 14.21
C TYR A 45 -9.48 0.75 13.19
N ALA A 46 -9.83 0.84 11.91
CA ALA A 46 -8.89 1.21 10.86
C ALA A 46 -8.29 2.60 11.12
N ALA A 47 -6.98 2.72 10.93
CA ALA A 47 -6.34 4.03 10.95
C ALA A 47 -6.85 4.89 9.78
N PRO A 48 -6.83 6.23 9.92
CA PRO A 48 -7.14 7.13 8.82
C PRO A 48 -6.26 6.81 7.59
N PRO A 49 -6.76 7.04 6.36
CA PRO A 49 -5.98 6.84 5.15
C PRO A 49 -4.68 7.65 5.19
N ASN A 50 -3.56 6.97 4.97
CA ASN A 50 -2.25 7.61 4.85
C ASN A 50 -1.93 7.86 3.38
N GLY A 51 -1.51 9.09 3.06
CA GLY A 51 -1.09 9.46 1.72
C GLY A 51 0.28 8.90 1.32
N ILE A 52 0.56 8.88 0.02
CA ILE A 52 1.90 8.63 -0.54
C ILE A 52 2.57 9.99 -0.76
N TYR A 53 3.79 10.15 -0.27
CA TYR A 53 4.51 11.42 -0.31
C TYR A 53 5.83 11.30 -1.07
N ALA A 54 6.06 12.22 -1.99
CA ALA A 54 7.38 12.40 -2.61
C ALA A 54 8.21 13.35 -1.73
N VAL A 55 9.25 12.83 -1.08
CA VAL A 55 10.18 13.63 -0.26
C VAL A 55 11.39 13.99 -1.12
N VAL A 56 11.64 15.29 -1.29
CA VAL A 56 12.77 15.81 -2.06
C VAL A 56 13.63 16.74 -1.21
N PRO A 57 14.95 16.80 -1.43
CA PRO A 57 15.81 17.73 -0.70
C PRO A 57 15.34 19.17 -0.90
N GLN A 58 15.37 19.96 0.17
CA GLN A 58 15.11 21.39 0.08
C GLN A 58 16.20 22.05 -0.76
N ARG A 59 15.85 22.51 -1.96
CA ARG A 59 16.73 23.22 -2.88
C ARG A 59 15.99 24.42 -3.47
N LYS A 60 16.72 25.49 -3.79
CA LYS A 60 16.16 26.71 -4.38
C LYS A 60 15.38 26.44 -5.68
N HIS A 61 15.83 25.47 -6.48
CA HIS A 61 15.16 25.04 -7.70
C HIS A 61 15.13 23.51 -7.80
N LEU A 62 13.93 22.95 -8.02
CA LEU A 62 13.74 21.54 -8.33
C LEU A 62 14.00 21.32 -9.84
N PRO A 63 14.89 20.41 -10.26
CA PRO A 63 15.11 20.15 -11.67
C PRO A 63 13.82 19.78 -12.41
N LEU A 64 13.62 20.32 -13.61
CA LEU A 64 12.39 20.13 -14.38
C LEU A 64 11.99 18.65 -14.54
N ARG A 65 12.96 17.78 -14.83
CA ARG A 65 12.73 16.33 -14.95
C ARG A 65 12.11 15.71 -13.69
N VAL A 66 12.54 16.14 -12.50
CA VAL A 66 12.04 15.62 -11.22
C VAL A 66 10.63 16.13 -10.97
N ARG A 67 10.37 17.41 -11.27
CA ARG A 67 9.02 17.98 -11.19
C ARG A 67 8.06 17.21 -12.10
N LEU A 68 8.40 17.05 -13.38
CA LEU A 68 7.55 16.33 -14.34
C LEU A 68 7.31 14.88 -13.93
N TRP A 69 8.31 14.21 -13.37
CA TRP A 69 8.14 12.86 -12.85
C TRP A 69 7.21 12.81 -11.64
N ILE A 70 7.34 13.74 -10.69
CA ILE A 70 6.42 13.86 -9.55
C ILE A 70 4.99 14.16 -10.03
N ASP A 71 4.84 15.06 -11.01
CA ASP A 71 3.53 15.39 -11.58
C ASP A 71 2.89 14.16 -12.26
N TYR A 72 3.69 13.36 -12.97
CA TYR A 72 3.24 12.08 -13.53
C TYR A 72 2.77 11.10 -12.44
N LEU A 73 3.54 10.91 -11.37
CA LEU A 73 3.15 10.04 -10.26
C LEU A 73 1.88 10.53 -9.57
N LYS A 74 1.75 11.84 -9.36
CA LYS A 74 0.53 12.45 -8.79
C LYS A 74 -0.68 12.21 -9.68
N HIS A 75 -0.52 12.34 -10.99
CA HIS A 75 -1.61 12.09 -11.93
C HIS A 75 -2.07 10.63 -11.87
N HIS A 76 -1.14 9.68 -11.89
CA HIS A 76 -1.47 8.25 -11.86
C HIS A 76 -2.00 7.77 -10.51
N TYR A 77 -1.30 8.08 -9.41
CA TYR A 77 -1.67 7.62 -8.08
C TYR A 77 -2.75 8.47 -7.41
N GLY A 78 -3.00 9.67 -7.91
CA GLY A 78 -4.09 10.52 -7.45
C GLY A 78 -5.46 10.10 -8.01
N ASP A 79 -5.49 9.30 -9.07
CA ASP A 79 -6.73 8.74 -9.58
C ASP A 79 -7.21 7.62 -8.67
N THR A 80 -8.36 7.82 -8.01
CA THR A 80 -9.00 6.80 -7.18
C THR A 80 -9.38 5.52 -7.95
N ALA A 81 -9.51 5.59 -9.28
CA ALA A 81 -9.75 4.42 -10.11
C ALA A 81 -8.50 3.52 -10.22
N TYR A 82 -7.30 4.08 -10.09
CA TYR A 82 -6.05 3.30 -10.08
C TYR A 82 -6.02 2.26 -8.96
N TRP A 83 -6.59 2.62 -7.80
CA TRP A 83 -6.59 1.78 -6.59
C TRP A 83 -7.83 0.88 -6.45
N ARG A 84 -8.80 1.00 -7.36
CA ARG A 84 -9.93 0.09 -7.44
C ARG A 84 -9.56 -0.94 -8.48
N GLY A 85 -8.95 -2.04 -8.04
CA GLY A 85 -8.54 -3.13 -8.90
C GLY A 85 -9.61 -3.43 -9.94
N ALA A 86 -9.21 -3.53 -11.21
CA ALA A 86 -10.12 -3.96 -12.26
C ALA A 86 -10.80 -5.26 -11.81
N PRO A 87 -12.14 -5.39 -11.94
CA PRO A 87 -12.80 -6.64 -11.62
C PRO A 87 -12.15 -7.76 -12.45
N PRO A 88 -11.95 -8.97 -11.89
CA PRO A 88 -11.43 -10.08 -12.66
C PRO A 88 -12.34 -10.33 -13.88
N ALA A 89 -11.71 -10.47 -15.04
CA ALA A 89 -12.38 -10.93 -16.26
C ALA A 89 -12.85 -12.38 -16.14
#